data_AF-A0A966BBB7-F1
#
_entry.id   AF-A0A966BBB7-F1
#
_cell.length_a   1.000
_cell.length_b   1.000
_cell.length_c   1.000
_cell.angle_alpha   90.00
_cell.angle_beta   90.00
_cell.angle_gamma   90.00
#
_symmetry.space_group_name_H-M   'P 1'
#
loop_
_entity.id
_entity.type
_entity.pdbx_description
1 polymer ?
#
loop_
_entity_poly.entity_id
_entity_poly.type
_entity_poly.pdbx_seq_one_letter_code
_entity_poly.pdbx_strand_id
1 'polypeptide(L)'
;MAGLWIWAKVVVVPFLLFCQVIGWLVYVHHISPEIRWWPRADWNRFRGQVEGTTVLWGRRGWDIVLHWIMVHLPHHVDIRIPCYRLPEVARAITAELPDDVEQGCWLGYADVP
;
A
#
# COMPACT_ATOMS: atom_id res chain seq x y z
N MET A 1 -26.64 19.88 -23.65
CA MET A 1 -25.41 20.32 -22.96
C MET A 1 -25.43 20.00 -21.47
N ALA A 2 -26.50 20.28 -20.71
CA ALA A 2 -26.54 20.05 -19.25
C ALA A 2 -26.36 18.58 -18.80
N GLY A 3 -26.92 17.60 -19.54
CA GLY A 3 -26.81 16.18 -19.18
C GLY A 3 -25.37 15.65 -19.24
N LEU A 4 -24.60 16.00 -20.28
CA LEU A 4 -23.20 15.60 -20.41
C LEU A 4 -22.35 16.15 -19.25
N TRP A 5 -22.65 17.36 -18.79
CA TRP A 5 -21.94 17.99 -17.69
C TRP A 5 -22.18 17.30 -16.34
N ILE A 6 -23.39 16.79 -16.12
CA ILE A 6 -23.69 15.97 -14.94
C ILE A 6 -22.86 14.69 -14.96
N TRP A 7 -22.86 13.96 -16.09
CA TRP A 7 -22.04 12.75 -16.25
C TRP A 7 -20.54 13.00 -16.03
N ALA A 8 -20.03 14.10 -16.55
CA ALA A 8 -18.64 14.49 -16.32
C ALA A 8 -18.33 14.66 -14.82
N LYS A 9 -19.21 15.31 -14.06
CA LYS A 9 -19.01 15.57 -12.62
C LYS A 9 -19.19 14.35 -11.71
N VAL A 10 -20.11 13.45 -12.04
CA VAL A 10 -20.47 12.35 -11.13
C VAL A 10 -19.82 11.01 -11.50
N VAL A 11 -19.36 10.86 -12.74
CA VAL A 11 -18.67 9.65 -13.20
C VAL A 11 -17.22 9.95 -13.57
N VAL A 12 -16.99 10.81 -14.56
CA VAL A 12 -15.65 10.96 -15.15
C VAL A 12 -14.66 11.54 -14.14
N VAL A 13 -14.99 12.68 -13.52
CA VAL A 13 -14.10 13.34 -12.57
C VAL A 13 -13.82 12.46 -11.34
N PRO A 14 -14.82 11.89 -10.65
CA PRO A 14 -14.56 11.01 -9.50
C PRO A 14 -13.77 9.76 -9.87
N PHE A 15 -14.03 9.17 -11.04
CA PHE A 15 -13.29 8.00 -11.51
C PHE A 15 -11.81 8.33 -11.76
N LEU A 16 -11.52 9.45 -12.44
CA LEU A 16 -10.14 9.87 -12.68
C LEU A 16 -9.41 10.21 -11.37
N LEU A 17 -10.08 10.87 -10.44
CA LEU A 17 -9.53 11.13 -9.10
C LEU A 17 -9.25 9.83 -8.35
N PHE A 18 -10.18 8.87 -8.39
CA PHE A 18 -9.98 7.55 -7.81
C PHE A 18 -8.78 6.84 -8.45
N CYS A 19 -8.70 6.79 -9.78
CA CYS A 19 -7.56 6.20 -10.49
C CYS A 19 -6.24 6.88 -10.14
N GLN A 20 -6.21 8.20 -10.02
CA GLN A 20 -5.03 8.95 -9.62
C GLN A 20 -4.60 8.61 -8.19
N VAL A 21 -5.55 8.53 -7.26
CA VAL A 21 -5.27 8.20 -5.85
C VAL A 21 -4.80 6.75 -5.71
N ILE A 22 -5.49 5.79 -6.33
CA ILE A 22 -5.09 4.38 -6.31
C ILE A 22 -3.74 4.18 -7.03
N GLY A 23 -3.53 4.83 -8.18
CA GLY A 23 -2.27 4.77 -8.90
C GLY A 23 -1.11 5.31 -8.07
N TRP A 24 -1.31 6.42 -7.37
CA TRP A 24 -0.34 6.95 -6.42
C TRP A 24 -0.09 5.98 -5.26
N LEU A 25 -1.14 5.39 -4.67
CA LEU A 25 -0.99 4.39 -3.61
C LEU A 25 -0.15 3.20 -4.10
N VAL A 26 -0.49 2.59 -5.23
CA VAL A 26 0.30 1.46 -5.78
C VAL A 26 1.75 1.87 -6.04
N TYR A 27 1.97 3.06 -6.60
CA TYR A 27 3.32 3.58 -6.88
C TYR A 27 4.18 3.64 -5.61
N VAL A 28 3.67 4.25 -4.53
CA VAL A 28 4.46 4.41 -3.30
C VAL A 28 4.71 3.07 -2.59
N HIS A 29 3.81 2.08 -2.72
CA HIS A 29 3.98 0.77 -2.11
C HIS A 29 4.91 -0.16 -2.89
N HIS A 30 5.01 -0.02 -4.23
CA HIS A 30 5.64 -1.04 -5.08
C HIS A 30 6.73 -0.48 -6.01
N ILE A 31 7.15 0.77 -5.83
CA ILE A 31 8.22 1.39 -6.63
C ILE A 31 9.20 2.16 -5.72
N SER A 32 9.41 1.68 -4.48
CA SER A 32 10.52 2.20 -3.66
C SER A 32 11.87 1.87 -4.32
N PRO A 33 12.88 2.75 -4.26
CA PRO A 33 14.23 2.43 -4.73
C PRO A 33 14.85 1.21 -4.03
N GLU A 34 14.42 0.93 -2.79
CA GLU A 34 15.00 -0.08 -1.91
C GLU A 34 14.31 -1.46 -2.02
N ILE A 35 13.14 -1.55 -2.67
CA ILE A 35 12.48 -2.85 -2.86
C ILE A 35 13.17 -3.67 -3.96
N ARG A 36 13.08 -4.99 -3.82
CA ARG A 36 13.76 -5.92 -4.72
C ARG A 36 12.90 -6.22 -5.96
N TRP A 37 13.48 -6.01 -7.14
CA TRP A 37 12.83 -6.34 -8.41
C TRP A 37 13.31 -7.70 -8.90
N TRP A 38 12.35 -8.59 -9.14
CA TRP A 38 12.64 -9.96 -9.55
C TRP A 38 12.35 -10.17 -11.04
N PRO A 39 13.30 -10.72 -11.82
CA PRO A 39 13.00 -11.14 -13.18
C PRO A 39 11.96 -12.26 -13.15
N ARG A 40 11.21 -12.39 -14.24
CA ARG A 40 10.08 -13.34 -14.34
C ARG A 40 10.45 -14.79 -13.97
N ALA A 41 11.67 -15.23 -14.31
CA ALA A 41 12.14 -16.58 -14.02
C ALA A 41 12.30 -16.84 -12.51
N ASP A 42 12.63 -15.81 -11.75
CA ASP A 42 12.86 -15.86 -10.30
C ASP A 42 11.64 -15.42 -9.50
N TRP A 43 10.56 -15.00 -10.17
CA TRP A 43 9.36 -14.51 -9.51
C TRP A 43 8.56 -15.65 -8.89
N ASN A 44 8.15 -15.45 -7.64
CA ASN A 44 7.17 -16.29 -6.97
C ASN A 44 6.25 -15.42 -6.09
N ARG A 45 5.23 -16.03 -5.47
CA ARG A 45 4.28 -15.28 -4.64
C ARG A 45 4.95 -14.53 -3.49
N PHE A 46 5.89 -15.15 -2.78
CA PHE A 46 6.60 -14.50 -1.68
C PHE A 46 7.38 -13.28 -2.19
N ARG A 47 8.25 -13.48 -3.19
CA ARG A 47 9.07 -12.42 -3.81
C ARG A 47 8.24 -11.28 -4.37
N GLY A 48 7.12 -11.59 -5.00
CA GLY A 48 6.25 -10.57 -5.60
C GLY A 48 5.37 -9.81 -4.61
N GLN A 49 4.95 -10.45 -3.52
CA GLN A 49 3.97 -9.88 -2.59
C GLN A 49 4.62 -9.31 -1.31
N VAL A 50 5.71 -9.92 -0.84
CA VAL A 50 6.44 -9.52 0.38
C VAL A 50 7.61 -8.62 -0.01
N GLU A 51 8.59 -9.14 -0.76
CA GLU A 51 9.80 -8.37 -1.11
C GLU A 51 9.55 -7.21 -2.09
N GLY A 52 8.47 -7.30 -2.88
CA GLY A 52 8.04 -6.28 -3.82
C GLY A 52 7.10 -5.22 -3.23
N THR A 53 6.90 -5.20 -1.91
CA THR A 53 5.96 -4.28 -1.25
C THR A 53 6.61 -3.61 -0.05
N THR A 54 6.60 -2.29 -0.05
CA THR A 54 7.02 -1.49 1.11
C THR A 54 5.89 -1.39 2.13
N VAL A 55 6.20 -1.58 3.41
CA VAL A 55 5.31 -1.18 4.52
C VAL A 55 5.45 0.32 4.74
N LEU A 56 4.40 1.08 4.44
CA LEU A 56 4.40 2.53 4.61
C LEU A 56 3.65 2.95 5.86
N TRP A 57 4.42 3.44 6.80
CA TRP A 57 3.98 3.89 8.10
C TRP A 57 3.48 5.36 8.00
N GLY A 58 2.15 5.54 7.92
CA GLY A 58 1.46 6.85 7.84
C GLY A 58 1.26 7.60 9.17
N ARG A 59 0.91 8.89 9.13
CA ARG A 59 0.65 9.68 10.34
C ARG A 59 -0.59 9.19 11.10
N ARG A 60 -0.57 9.32 12.43
CA ARG A 60 -1.71 8.99 13.29
C ARG A 60 -3.01 9.63 12.79
N GLY A 61 -4.05 8.82 12.62
CA GLY A 61 -5.37 9.23 12.12
C GLY A 61 -5.57 9.04 10.61
N TRP A 62 -4.50 9.05 9.81
CA TRP A 62 -4.60 8.81 8.36
C TRP A 62 -5.06 7.39 8.03
N ASP A 63 -4.67 6.43 8.86
CA ASP A 63 -5.07 5.04 8.70
C ASP A 63 -6.59 4.86 8.68
N ILE A 64 -7.35 5.67 9.41
CA ILE A 64 -8.82 5.58 9.40
C ILE A 64 -9.37 6.06 8.07
N VAL A 65 -8.86 7.20 7.57
CA VAL A 65 -9.30 7.80 6.29
C VAL A 65 -8.96 6.89 5.12
N LEU A 66 -7.76 6.30 5.16
CA LEU A 66 -7.21 5.45 4.10
C LEU A 66 -7.43 3.96 4.35
N HIS A 67 -8.25 3.59 5.34
CA HIS A 67 -8.57 2.19 5.66
C HIS A 67 -7.32 1.30 5.86
N TRP A 68 -6.29 1.82 6.54
CA TRP A 68 -5.00 1.17 6.82
C TRP A 68 -4.26 0.70 5.56
N ILE A 69 -4.63 1.19 4.37
CA ILE A 69 -4.00 0.76 3.13
C ILE A 69 -2.51 1.11 3.07
N MET A 70 -2.03 2.06 3.86
CA MET A 70 -0.60 2.41 3.90
C MET A 70 0.27 1.26 4.43
N VAL A 71 -0.29 0.38 5.27
CA VAL A 71 0.36 -0.84 5.76
C VAL A 71 -0.15 -2.06 4.99
N HIS A 72 -0.10 -2.00 3.66
CA HIS A 72 -0.80 -2.96 2.80
C HIS A 72 -0.24 -4.39 2.83
N LEU A 73 1.07 -4.55 3.09
CA LEU A 73 1.79 -5.83 2.94
C LEU A 73 1.04 -7.06 3.51
N PRO A 74 0.50 -7.05 4.74
CA PRO A 74 -0.17 -8.22 5.28
C PRO A 74 -1.42 -8.62 4.50
N HIS A 75 -2.07 -7.68 3.82
CA HIS A 75 -3.23 -7.98 2.98
C HIS A 75 -2.84 -8.78 1.73
N HIS A 76 -1.62 -8.62 1.21
CA HIS A 76 -1.09 -9.49 0.17
C HIS A 76 -0.81 -10.92 0.66
N VAL A 77 -0.50 -11.07 1.95
CA VAL A 77 -0.27 -12.38 2.58
C VAL A 77 -1.60 -13.10 2.84
N ASP A 78 -2.57 -12.41 3.44
CA ASP A 78 -3.94 -12.92 3.59
C ASP A 78 -4.97 -11.78 3.63
N ILE A 79 -5.82 -11.73 2.60
CA ILE A 79 -6.89 -10.73 2.47
C ILE A 79 -7.96 -10.82 3.56
N ARG A 80 -8.01 -11.92 4.33
CA ARG A 80 -8.95 -12.09 5.45
C ARG A 80 -8.55 -11.29 6.68
N ILE A 81 -7.31 -10.81 6.75
CA ILE A 81 -6.86 -9.96 7.85
C ILE A 81 -7.62 -8.64 7.77
N PRO A 82 -8.39 -8.26 8.80
CA PRO A 82 -9.13 -7.01 8.78
C PRO A 82 -8.18 -5.81 8.84
N CYS A 83 -8.56 -4.71 8.19
CA CYS A 83 -7.70 -3.53 8.00
C CYS A 83 -7.09 -3.00 9.32
N TYR A 84 -7.86 -2.97 10.40
CA TYR A 84 -7.41 -2.50 11.72
C TYR A 84 -6.38 -3.41 12.41
N ARG A 85 -6.15 -4.63 11.91
CA ARG A 85 -5.09 -5.55 12.39
C ARG A 85 -3.84 -5.54 11.50
N LEU A 86 -3.88 -4.89 10.34
CA LEU A 86 -2.71 -4.82 9.44
C LEU A 86 -1.45 -4.28 10.13
N PRO A 87 -1.48 -3.23 10.97
CA PRO A 87 -0.29 -2.76 11.67
C PRO A 87 0.37 -3.81 12.58
N GLU A 88 -0.45 -4.63 13.24
CA GLU A 88 0.05 -5.70 14.13
C GLU A 88 0.72 -6.80 13.33
N VAL A 89 0.07 -7.25 12.25
CA VAL A 89 0.60 -8.31 11.40
C VAL A 89 1.83 -7.83 10.63
N ALA A 90 1.85 -6.57 10.17
CA ALA A 90 3.01 -5.97 9.51
C ALA A 90 4.24 -6.01 10.43
N ARG A 91 4.10 -5.60 11.70
CA ARG A 91 5.19 -5.70 12.68
C ARG A 91 5.67 -7.14 12.90
N ALA A 92 4.75 -8.11 12.96
CA ALA A 92 5.12 -9.51 13.12
C ALA A 92 5.90 -10.03 11.89
N ILE A 93 5.45 -9.71 10.68
CA ILE A 93 6.13 -10.11 9.44
C ILE A 93 7.52 -9.49 9.37
N THR A 94 7.64 -8.18 9.60
CA THR A 94 8.93 -7.48 9.59
C THR A 94 9.90 -8.03 10.64
N ALA A 95 9.42 -8.40 11.83
CA ALA A 95 10.27 -8.96 12.89
C ALA A 95 10.87 -10.33 12.51
N GLU A 96 10.11 -11.15 11.78
CA GLU A 96 10.56 -12.48 11.33
C GLU A 96 11.38 -12.41 10.01
N LEU A 97 11.16 -11.38 9.20
CA LEU A 97 11.75 -11.21 7.86
C LEU A 97 12.40 -9.83 7.66
N PRO A 98 13.38 -9.44 8.48
CA PRO A 98 13.93 -8.08 8.47
C PRO A 98 14.67 -7.73 7.17
N ASP A 99 15.26 -8.72 6.47
CA ASP A 99 16.03 -8.52 5.24
C ASP A 99 15.18 -8.57 3.95
N ASP A 100 13.91 -8.92 4.08
CA ASP A 100 12.98 -9.13 2.96
C ASP A 100 11.85 -8.08 2.93
N VAL A 101 11.67 -7.32 4.01
CA VAL A 101 10.58 -6.34 4.13
C VAL A 101 11.14 -4.94 4.21
N GLU A 102 10.92 -4.17 3.15
CA GLU A 102 11.26 -2.75 3.13
C GLU A 102 10.22 -1.93 3.90
N GLN A 103 10.69 -0.98 4.71
CA GLN A 103 9.84 -0.12 5.53
C GLN A 103 10.15 1.35 5.30
N GLY A 104 9.10 2.16 5.15
CA GLY A 104 9.24 3.60 4.94
C GLY A 104 8.23 4.41 5.76
N CYS A 105 8.53 5.70 5.92
CA CYS A 105 7.70 6.63 6.66
C CYS A 105 7.66 7.98 5.92
N TRP A 106 6.47 8.45 5.55
CA TRP A 106 6.33 9.68 4.76
C TRP A 106 6.25 10.95 5.61
N LEU A 107 5.69 10.89 6.82
CA LEU A 107 5.53 12.05 7.71
C LEU A 107 5.45 11.65 9.21
N GLY A 108 5.93 10.46 9.57
CA GLY A 108 6.14 9.96 10.94
C GLY A 108 5.34 8.70 11.32
N TYR A 109 6.02 7.57 11.51
CA TYR A 109 5.99 6.81 12.76
C TYR A 109 7.35 7.12 13.39
N ALA A 110 7.47 8.21 14.17
CA ALA A 110 8.74 8.44 14.86
C ALA A 110 9.02 7.19 15.69
N ASP A 111 10.10 6.48 15.34
CA ASP A 111 10.46 5.16 15.86
C ASP A 111 9.58 4.01 15.32
N VAL A 112 9.70 3.68 14.03
CA VAL A 112 9.60 2.26 13.66
C VAL A 112 10.75 1.57 14.39
N PRO A 113 10.56 0.48 15.16
CA PRO A 113 11.68 -0.19 15.81
C PRO A 113 12.76 -0.60 14.81
#